data_AF-A0A2A5H5A9-F1
#
_entry.id   AF-A0A2A5H5A9-F1
#
_cell.length_a   1.000
_cell.length_b   1.000
_cell.length_c   1.000
_cell.angle_alpha   90.00
_cell.angle_beta   90.00
_cell.angle_gamma   90.00
#
_symmetry.space_group_name_H-M   'P 1'
#
loop_
_entity.id
_entity.type
_entity.pdbx_description
1 polymer ?
#
loop_
_entity_poly.entity_id
_entity_poly.type
_entity_poly.pdbx_seq_one_letter_code
_entity_poly.pdbx_strand_id
1 'polypeptide(L)'
;MRGILMRRTFAFLYIVLGCLIYFNPAHAIEPLEYEKKISTSLQYQIDLFLEKTYGTNLSQYEISGIDLNNDGINEHILKQRRCNTRTKWCTHLILAEKKDGILLLSKIKAYSLMIGGTNSHGIKDVLAFTNDTNDYNFDIYMWSPSQKMYILGAE
;
A
#
# COMPACT_ATOMS: atom_id res chain seq x y z
N MET A 1 34.24 41.45 -31.52
CA MET A 1 33.97 40.73 -30.26
C MET A 1 32.48 40.80 -29.79
N ARG A 2 31.48 40.83 -30.69
CA ARG A 2 30.04 40.77 -30.29
C ARG A 2 29.40 39.38 -30.47
N GLY A 3 29.95 38.51 -31.34
CA GLY A 3 29.37 37.20 -31.63
C GLY A 3 29.62 36.09 -30.58
N ILE A 4 30.61 36.25 -29.69
CA ILE A 4 30.96 35.23 -28.68
C ILE A 4 29.99 35.27 -27.48
N LEU A 5 29.46 36.45 -27.15
CA LEU A 5 28.56 36.64 -26.00
C LEU A 5 27.17 36.02 -26.25
N MET A 6 26.68 36.12 -27.49
CA MET A 6 25.34 35.62 -27.87
C MET A 6 25.30 34.09 -27.97
N ARG A 7 26.42 33.41 -28.24
CA ARG A 7 26.47 31.94 -28.34
C ARG A 7 26.43 31.23 -26.99
N ARG A 8 26.89 31.91 -25.92
CA ARG A 8 26.90 31.37 -24.54
C ARG A 8 25.53 31.45 -23.86
N THR A 9 24.71 32.44 -24.20
CA THR A 9 23.34 32.56 -23.66
C THR A 9 22.39 31.51 -24.22
N PHE A 10 22.50 31.15 -25.49
CA PHE A 10 21.69 30.06 -26.07
C PHE A 10 22.03 28.69 -25.47
N ALA A 11 23.31 28.40 -25.20
CA ALA A 11 23.72 27.13 -24.58
C ALA A 11 23.14 26.95 -23.16
N PHE A 12 23.08 28.04 -22.37
CA PHE A 12 22.46 28.01 -21.03
C PHE A 12 20.95 27.78 -21.10
N LEU A 13 20.27 28.37 -22.10
CA LEU A 13 18.83 28.21 -22.28
C LEU A 13 18.45 26.75 -22.60
N TYR A 14 19.24 26.05 -23.42
CA TYR A 14 19.02 24.64 -23.73
C TYR A 14 19.23 23.70 -22.54
N ILE A 15 20.18 24.00 -21.65
CA ILE A 15 20.41 23.19 -20.43
C ILE A 15 19.23 23.36 -19.46
N VAL A 16 18.72 24.58 -19.28
CA VAL A 16 17.57 24.83 -18.40
C VAL A 16 16.28 24.22 -18.96
N LEU A 17 16.06 24.27 -20.28
CA LEU A 17 14.91 23.63 -20.91
C LEU A 17 14.97 22.09 -20.82
N GLY A 18 16.16 21.51 -20.94
CA GLY A 18 16.37 20.06 -20.81
C GLY A 18 16.03 19.53 -19.42
N CYS A 19 16.32 20.30 -18.36
CA CYS A 19 15.98 19.91 -16.98
C CYS A 19 14.47 19.92 -16.70
N LEU A 20 13.67 20.75 -17.38
CA LEU A 20 12.22 20.83 -17.14
C LEU A 20 11.42 19.67 -17.75
N ILE A 21 12.00 18.93 -18.71
CA ILE A 21 11.28 17.89 -19.48
C ILE A 21 11.40 16.50 -18.82
N TYR A 22 12.29 16.32 -17.84
CA TYR A 22 12.60 14.99 -17.24
C TYR A 22 12.21 14.83 -15.76
N PHE A 23 11.18 15.52 -15.30
CA PHE A 23 10.59 15.23 -13.99
C PHE A 23 9.57 14.11 -14.12
N ASN A 24 10.03 12.86 -13.99
CA ASN A 24 9.10 11.79 -13.64
C ASN A 24 8.57 12.10 -12.23
N PRO A 25 7.23 12.14 -12.03
CA PRO A 25 6.67 12.34 -10.70
C PRO A 25 7.18 11.22 -9.80
N ALA A 26 7.81 11.59 -8.69
CA ALA A 26 8.15 10.62 -7.66
C ALA A 26 6.83 10.12 -7.06
N HIS A 27 6.51 8.84 -7.31
CA HIS A 27 5.36 8.19 -6.69
C HIS A 27 5.67 7.99 -5.21
N ALA A 28 4.96 8.72 -4.35
CA ALA A 28 5.15 8.62 -2.91
C ALA A 28 4.65 7.26 -2.41
N ILE A 29 5.46 6.62 -1.56
CA ILE A 29 5.07 5.42 -0.81
C ILE A 29 4.51 5.89 0.54
N GLU A 30 3.32 5.42 0.89
CA GLU A 30 2.63 5.79 2.13
C GLU A 30 2.76 4.66 3.16
N PRO A 31 3.40 4.89 4.33
CA PRO A 31 3.45 3.90 5.39
C PRO A 31 2.08 3.72 6.05
N LEU A 32 1.80 2.52 6.55
CA LEU A 32 0.57 2.23 7.29
C LEU A 32 0.71 2.60 8.77
N GLU A 33 -0.24 3.39 9.27
CA GLU A 33 -0.33 3.73 10.68
C GLU A 33 -1.27 2.74 11.40
N TYR A 34 -0.69 1.93 12.30
CA TYR A 34 -1.36 0.82 12.97
C TYR A 34 -1.85 1.16 14.38
N GLU A 35 -2.56 2.27 14.57
CA GLU A 35 -3.16 2.63 15.87
C GLU A 35 -4.55 3.27 15.72
N LYS A 36 -5.26 2.94 14.63
CA LYS A 36 -6.55 3.57 14.32
C LYS A 36 -7.66 2.98 15.20
N LYS A 37 -8.33 3.85 15.96
CA LYS A 37 -9.57 3.47 16.67
C LYS A 37 -10.67 3.24 15.63
N ILE A 38 -11.30 2.07 15.70
CA ILE A 38 -12.48 1.74 14.89
C ILE A 38 -13.76 1.79 15.73
N SER A 39 -14.91 1.84 15.07
CA SER A 39 -16.21 1.79 15.76
C SER A 39 -16.44 0.42 16.40
N THR A 40 -17.21 0.37 17.49
CA THR A 40 -17.58 -0.89 18.16
C THR A 40 -18.33 -1.85 17.23
N SER A 41 -19.17 -1.30 16.33
CA SER A 41 -19.92 -2.12 15.37
C SER A 41 -18.97 -2.80 14.37
N LEU A 42 -18.01 -2.05 13.82
CA LEU A 42 -17.01 -2.61 12.91
C LEU A 42 -16.12 -3.64 13.63
N GLN A 43 -15.69 -3.33 14.85
CA GLN A 43 -14.93 -4.27 15.66
C GLN A 43 -15.66 -5.60 15.82
N TYR A 44 -16.94 -5.57 16.18
CA TYR A 44 -17.76 -6.77 16.31
C TYR A 44 -17.85 -7.57 15.00
N GLN A 45 -18.04 -6.90 13.86
CA GLN A 45 -18.09 -7.58 12.55
C GLN A 45 -16.75 -8.23 12.19
N ILE A 46 -15.63 -7.56 12.47
CA ILE A 46 -14.30 -8.10 12.24
C ILE A 46 -14.02 -9.28 13.17
N ASP A 47 -14.38 -9.20 14.46
CA ASP A 47 -14.23 -10.31 15.41
C ASP A 47 -15.01 -11.55 14.95
N LEU A 48 -16.27 -11.39 14.54
CA LEU A 48 -17.07 -12.50 14.00
C LEU A 48 -16.42 -13.13 12.75
N PHE A 49 -15.91 -12.30 11.84
CA PHE A 49 -15.22 -12.77 10.64
C PHE A 49 -13.95 -13.55 11.00
N LEU A 50 -13.13 -13.03 11.91
CA LEU A 50 -11.88 -13.63 12.35
C LEU A 50 -12.10 -14.95 13.09
N GLU A 51 -13.09 -15.00 13.98
CA GLU A 51 -13.43 -16.20 14.74
C GLU A 51 -13.87 -17.32 13.79
N LYS A 52 -14.82 -17.01 12.90
CA LYS A 52 -15.37 -17.96 11.93
C LYS A 52 -14.32 -18.48 10.93
N THR A 53 -13.41 -17.61 10.47
CA THR A 53 -12.50 -17.94 9.36
C THR A 53 -11.16 -18.49 9.84
N TYR A 54 -10.67 -18.03 10.99
CA TYR A 54 -9.31 -18.31 11.45
C TYR A 54 -9.22 -18.75 12.92
N GLY A 55 -10.33 -18.79 13.68
CA GLY A 55 -10.30 -19.16 15.10
C GLY A 55 -9.51 -18.17 15.96
N THR A 56 -9.57 -16.88 15.61
CA THR A 56 -8.80 -15.79 16.21
C THR A 56 -9.72 -14.59 16.45
N ASN A 57 -9.22 -13.52 17.06
CA ASN A 57 -9.97 -12.28 17.28
C ASN A 57 -9.08 -11.05 17.04
N LEU A 58 -9.70 -9.87 16.98
CA LEU A 58 -9.05 -8.60 16.66
C LEU A 58 -7.98 -8.22 17.69
N SER A 59 -8.09 -8.65 18.95
CA SER A 59 -7.08 -8.36 19.98
C SER A 59 -5.69 -8.93 19.64
N GLN A 60 -5.63 -9.92 18.74
CA GLN A 60 -4.39 -10.52 18.25
C GLN A 60 -3.79 -9.78 17.04
N TYR A 61 -4.42 -8.69 16.60
CA TYR A 61 -4.01 -7.87 15.46
C TYR A 61 -3.82 -6.40 15.85
N GLU A 62 -3.04 -5.71 15.04
CA GLU A 62 -3.00 -4.26 14.90
C GLU A 62 -3.83 -3.91 13.67
N ILE A 63 -4.47 -2.74 13.66
CA ILE A 63 -5.36 -2.34 12.55
C ILE A 63 -4.99 -0.95 12.03
N SER A 64 -4.91 -0.84 10.71
CA SER A 64 -4.82 0.41 9.98
C SER A 64 -6.05 0.55 9.09
N GLY A 65 -6.55 1.76 8.90
CA GLY A 65 -7.65 2.04 7.99
C GLY A 65 -7.20 3.04 6.94
N ILE A 66 -7.30 2.66 5.67
CA ILE A 66 -6.85 3.44 4.53
C ILE A 66 -7.87 3.37 3.39
N ASP A 67 -8.08 4.49 2.71
CA ASP A 67 -8.92 4.59 1.53
C ASP A 67 -8.09 4.21 0.30
N LEU A 68 -8.30 3.00 -0.22
CA LEU A 68 -7.49 2.45 -1.31
C LEU A 68 -7.96 2.92 -2.69
N ASN A 69 -9.15 3.48 -2.83
CA ASN A 69 -9.70 3.92 -4.13
C ASN A 69 -10.08 5.42 -4.16
N ASN A 70 -9.86 6.14 -3.06
CA ASN A 70 -10.21 7.55 -2.85
C ASN A 70 -11.72 7.85 -2.91
N ASP A 71 -12.57 6.92 -2.44
CA ASP A 71 -14.02 7.10 -2.39
C ASP A 71 -14.57 7.61 -1.04
N GLY A 72 -13.68 7.80 -0.05
CA GLY A 72 -14.00 8.23 1.30
C GLY A 72 -14.31 7.08 2.27
N ILE A 73 -14.27 5.82 1.82
CA ILE A 73 -14.46 4.63 2.63
C ILE A 73 -13.10 3.97 2.86
N ASN A 74 -12.82 3.60 4.11
CA ASN A 74 -11.56 2.92 4.41
C ASN A 74 -11.70 1.41 4.24
N GLU A 75 -10.75 0.80 3.55
CA GLU A 75 -10.36 -0.58 3.78
C GLU A 75 -9.53 -0.70 5.06
N HIS A 76 -9.58 -1.88 5.67
CA HIS A 76 -8.94 -2.16 6.93
C HIS A 76 -7.85 -3.21 6.75
N ILE A 77 -6.61 -2.82 7.06
CA ILE A 77 -5.44 -3.70 7.00
C ILE A 77 -5.11 -4.15 8.42
N LEU A 78 -5.26 -5.45 8.66
CA LEU A 78 -4.93 -6.08 9.93
C LEU A 78 -3.55 -6.70 9.83
N LYS A 79 -2.69 -6.42 10.80
CA LYS A 79 -1.37 -7.04 10.95
C LYS A 79 -1.35 -7.87 12.22
N GLN A 80 -0.95 -9.13 12.13
CA GLN A 80 -0.88 -10.00 13.31
C GLN A 80 0.17 -9.46 14.30
N ARG A 81 -0.19 -9.27 15.58
CA ARG A 81 0.73 -8.74 16.62
C ARG A 81 1.92 -9.66 16.87
N ARG A 82 1.71 -10.97 16.74
CA ARG A 82 2.75 -11.99 16.92
C ARG A 82 3.14 -12.55 15.55
N CYS A 83 4.26 -12.06 15.03
CA CYS A 83 4.82 -12.51 13.76
C CYS A 83 5.69 -13.76 13.95
N ASN A 84 6.04 -14.44 12.86
CA ASN A 84 6.92 -15.58 12.91
C ASN A 84 8.31 -15.14 13.40
N THR A 85 8.80 -15.71 14.51
CA THR A 85 10.06 -15.24 15.13
C THR A 85 11.32 -15.56 14.32
N ARG A 86 11.28 -16.58 13.45
CA ARG A 86 12.44 -16.99 12.63
C ARG A 86 12.58 -16.14 11.37
N THR A 87 11.46 -15.88 10.71
CA THR A 87 11.43 -15.15 9.42
C THR A 87 11.07 -13.68 9.60
N LYS A 88 10.59 -13.29 10.79
CA LYS A 88 9.96 -11.99 11.09
C LYS A 88 8.75 -11.64 10.21
N TRP A 89 8.27 -12.56 9.38
CA TRP A 89 7.09 -12.32 8.55
C TRP A 89 5.81 -12.35 9.39
N CYS A 90 4.98 -11.35 9.14
CA CYS A 90 3.66 -11.19 9.71
C CYS A 90 2.60 -11.57 8.66
N THR A 91 1.50 -12.15 9.13
CA THR A 91 0.30 -12.28 8.28
C THR A 91 -0.45 -10.95 8.31
N HIS A 92 -0.73 -10.43 7.13
CA HIS A 92 -1.56 -9.25 6.92
C HIS A 92 -2.87 -9.66 6.24
N LEU A 93 -3.98 -9.09 6.68
CA LEU A 93 -5.30 -9.26 6.05
C LEU A 93 -5.78 -7.89 5.58
N ILE A 94 -6.19 -7.80 4.32
CA ILE A 94 -6.84 -6.59 3.77
C ILE A 94 -8.33 -6.88 3.72
N LEU A 95 -9.13 -6.07 4.42
CA LEU A 95 -10.55 -6.28 4.61
C LEU A 95 -11.33 -5.07 4.08
N ALA A 96 -12.48 -5.33 3.47
CA ALA A 96 -13.47 -4.32 3.13
C ALA A 96 -14.77 -4.56 3.88
N GLU A 97 -15.44 -3.48 4.26
CA GLU A 97 -16.77 -3.54 4.83
C GLU A 97 -17.82 -3.83 3.74
N LYS A 98 -18.85 -4.59 4.10
CA LYS A 98 -20.06 -4.79 3.32
C LYS A 98 -21.26 -4.59 4.24
N LYS A 99 -22.42 -4.34 3.65
CA LYS A 99 -23.69 -4.14 4.36
C LYS A 99 -23.94 -5.16 5.48
N ASP A 100 -23.62 -6.43 5.23
CA ASP A 100 -23.91 -7.55 6.13
C ASP A 100 -22.64 -8.29 6.60
N GLY A 101 -21.47 -7.64 6.60
CA GLY A 101 -20.25 -8.21 7.17
C GLY A 101 -18.96 -7.78 6.51
N ILE A 102 -17.94 -8.65 6.60
CA ILE A 102 -16.58 -8.36 6.12
C ILE A 102 -16.25 -9.17 4.87
N LEU A 103 -15.61 -8.53 3.89
CA LEU A 103 -14.99 -9.17 2.74
C LEU A 103 -13.47 -9.20 2.92
N LEU A 104 -12.87 -10.38 2.78
CA LEU A 104 -11.42 -10.51 2.63
C LEU A 104 -11.01 -10.12 1.21
N LEU A 105 -10.23 -9.05 1.08
CA LEU A 105 -9.63 -8.63 -0.18
C LEU A 105 -8.28 -9.27 -0.43
N SER A 106 -7.51 -9.63 0.60
CA SER A 106 -6.30 -10.43 0.46
C SER A 106 -5.72 -10.89 1.79
N LYS A 107 -4.88 -11.92 1.72
CA LYS A 107 -4.04 -12.39 2.83
C LYS A 107 -2.59 -12.44 2.36
N ILE A 108 -1.75 -11.56 2.90
CA ILE A 108 -0.38 -11.34 2.45
C ILE A 108 0.59 -11.68 3.59
N LYS A 109 1.64 -12.45 3.29
CA LYS A 109 2.75 -12.66 4.23
C LYS A 109 3.89 -11.74 3.84
N ALA A 110 4.28 -10.86 4.75
CA ALA A 110 5.32 -9.87 4.52
C ALA A 110 5.93 -9.45 5.85
N TYR A 111 7.10 -8.82 5.83
CA TYR A 111 7.64 -8.13 7.00
C TYR A 111 6.79 -6.90 7.36
N SER A 112 6.49 -6.07 6.35
CA SER A 112 5.61 -4.91 6.46
C SER A 112 4.84 -4.71 5.16
N LEU A 113 3.74 -3.97 5.24
CA LEU A 113 3.01 -3.47 4.09
C LEU A 113 3.12 -1.94 4.03
N MET A 114 3.17 -1.40 2.82
CA MET A 114 2.97 0.01 2.53
C MET A 114 2.04 0.17 1.34
N ILE A 115 1.48 1.36 1.16
CA ILE A 115 0.68 1.67 -0.02
C ILE A 115 1.60 2.29 -1.07
N GLY A 116 1.55 1.70 -2.27
CA GLY A 116 2.31 2.17 -3.42
C GLY A 116 1.72 3.47 -3.97
N GLY A 117 2.56 4.29 -4.60
CA GLY A 117 2.11 5.49 -5.29
C GLY A 117 1.52 5.23 -6.68
N THR A 118 1.40 3.97 -7.09
CA THR A 118 0.77 3.50 -8.32
C THR A 118 -0.58 2.86 -8.04
N ASN A 119 -1.45 2.86 -9.05
CA ASN A 119 -2.80 2.30 -8.95
C ASN A 119 -3.04 1.27 -10.06
N SER A 120 -3.68 0.16 -9.71
CA SER A 120 -4.21 -0.83 -10.63
C SER A 120 -5.73 -0.74 -10.68
N HIS A 121 -6.28 -0.42 -11.86
CA HIS A 121 -7.74 -0.28 -12.05
C HIS A 121 -8.39 0.74 -11.09
N GLY A 122 -7.68 1.82 -10.78
CA GLY A 122 -8.17 2.89 -9.90
C GLY A 122 -8.03 2.59 -8.40
N ILE A 123 -7.43 1.46 -8.02
CA ILE A 123 -7.17 1.09 -6.63
C ILE A 123 -5.66 1.11 -6.39
N LYS A 124 -5.22 1.74 -5.30
CA LYS A 124 -3.81 1.83 -4.90
C LYS A 124 -3.19 0.43 -4.76
N ASP A 125 -1.99 0.27 -5.30
CA ASP A 125 -1.21 -0.96 -5.17
C ASP A 125 -0.67 -1.11 -3.74
N VAL A 126 -0.44 -2.35 -3.32
CA VAL A 126 0.12 -2.65 -1.99
C VAL A 126 1.51 -3.23 -2.15
N LEU A 127 2.49 -2.61 -1.48
CA LEU A 127 3.88 -3.07 -1.47
C LEU A 127 4.10 -3.98 -0.27
N ALA A 128 4.56 -5.19 -0.52
CA ALA A 128 4.80 -6.22 0.48
C ALA A 128 6.30 -6.47 0.66
N PHE A 129 6.88 -5.89 1.70
CA PHE A 129 8.32 -5.96 1.93
C PHE A 129 8.72 -7.34 2.46
N THR A 130 9.73 -7.93 1.85
CA THR A 130 10.19 -9.29 2.18
C THR A 130 11.36 -9.31 3.15
N ASN A 131 11.99 -8.15 3.37
CA ASN A 131 13.20 -7.96 4.17
C ASN A 131 12.97 -6.86 5.23
N ASP A 132 13.58 -7.02 6.42
CA ASP A 132 13.50 -6.07 7.53
C ASP A 132 14.59 -4.99 7.50
N THR A 133 15.60 -5.13 6.64
CA THR A 133 16.78 -4.27 6.60
C THR A 133 16.74 -3.18 5.53
N ASN A 134 15.90 -3.34 4.49
CA ASN A 134 15.86 -2.40 3.37
C ASN A 134 14.46 -2.31 2.76
N ASP A 135 14.22 -1.21 2.07
CA ASP A 135 12.97 -0.83 1.40
C ASP A 135 13.03 -1.02 -0.12
N TYR A 136 14.05 -1.72 -0.64
CA TYR A 136 14.19 -1.99 -2.08
C TYR A 136 13.64 -3.36 -2.48
N ASN A 137 13.43 -4.27 -1.53
CA ASN A 137 12.94 -5.62 -1.80
C ASN A 137 11.48 -5.76 -1.35
N PHE A 138 10.57 -5.61 -2.32
CA PHE A 138 9.14 -5.79 -2.10
C PHE A 138 8.47 -6.46 -3.30
N ASP A 139 7.40 -7.19 -3.00
CA ASP A 139 6.47 -7.67 -4.01
C ASP A 139 5.34 -6.64 -4.19
N ILE A 140 4.87 -6.43 -5.42
CA ILE A 140 3.74 -5.55 -5.70
C ILE A 140 2.46 -6.38 -5.79
N TYR A 141 1.49 -6.05 -4.94
CA TYR A 141 0.15 -6.62 -4.98
C TYR A 141 -0.81 -5.65 -5.66
N MET A 142 -1.38 -6.09 -6.78
CA MET A 142 -2.25 -5.30 -7.65
C MET A 142 -3.70 -5.74 -7.51
N TRP A 143 -4.64 -4.79 -7.61
CA TRP A 143 -6.05 -5.12 -7.62
C TRP A 143 -6.46 -5.83 -8.91
N SER A 144 -7.11 -7.00 -8.77
CA SER A 144 -7.69 -7.76 -9.88
C SER A 144 -9.22 -7.65 -9.88
N PRO A 145 -9.83 -6.95 -10.86
CA PRO A 145 -11.28 -6.84 -10.95
C PRO A 145 -12.00 -8.20 -11.14
N SER A 146 -11.37 -9.13 -11.85
CA SER A 146 -11.95 -10.45 -12.12
C SER A 146 -11.98 -11.33 -10.87
N GLN A 147 -10.95 -11.26 -10.03
CA GLN A 147 -10.87 -12.03 -8.79
C GLN A 147 -11.46 -11.29 -7.58
N LYS A 148 -11.66 -9.96 -7.69
CA LYS A 148 -12.12 -9.09 -6.60
C LYS A 148 -11.22 -9.15 -5.36
N MET A 149 -9.92 -9.24 -5.60
CA MET A 149 -8.88 -9.34 -4.58
C MET A 149 -7.56 -8.79 -5.08
N TYR A 150 -6.63 -8.52 -4.15
CA TYR A 150 -5.25 -8.25 -4.50
C TYR A 150 -4.52 -9.54 -4.85
N ILE A 151 -3.82 -9.52 -5.98
CA ILE A 151 -2.98 -10.60 -6.49
C ILE A 151 -1.54 -10.13 -6.64
N LEU A 152 -0.59 -11.05 -6.56
CA LEU A 152 0.81 -10.75 -6.85
C LEU A 152 0.93 -10.32 -8.32
N GLY A 153 1.47 -9.13 -8.56
CA GLY A 153 1.79 -8.64 -9.89
C GLY A 153 2.91 -9.49 -10.50
N ALA A 154 2.78 -9.85 -11.77
CA ALA A 154 3.89 -10.42 -12.52
C ALA A 154 4.78 -9.25 -12.99
N GLU A 155 6.08 -9.34 -12.68
CA GLU A 155 7.11 -8.48 -13.30
C GLU A 155 7.27 -8.75 -14.80
#